data_AF-A0A1I6HS13-F1
#
_entry.id   AF-A0A1I6HS13-F1
#
_cell.length_a   1.000
_cell.length_b   1.000
_cell.length_c   1.000
_cell.angle_alpha   90.00
_cell.angle_beta   90.00
_cell.angle_gamma   90.00
#
_symmetry.space_group_name_H-M   'P 1'
#
loop_
_entity.id
_entity.type
_entity.pdbx_description
1 polymer ?
#
loop_
_entity_poly.entity_id
_entity_poly.type
_entity_poly.pdbx_seq_one_letter_code
_entity_poly.pdbx_strand_id
1 'polypeptide(L)'
;MSIDRETFENTSEEELTGLSVPDQVLGFLAAHDDRAFEAREIAAQTDLDEGAVSTALTRLKQRELVEHKATYWAATTDEERLQSYSGYERATALFNERLGTENKHEWREHAPKEDHPSLRDEE
;
A
#
# COMPACT_ATOMS: atom_id res chain seq x y z
N MET A 1 7.45 18.77 1.68
CA MET A 1 8.09 18.44 0.39
C MET A 1 7.11 18.85 -0.70
N SER A 2 7.58 19.50 -1.75
CA SER A 2 6.76 19.87 -2.92
C SER A 2 7.23 19.02 -4.10
N ILE A 3 6.29 18.43 -4.82
CA ILE A 3 6.54 17.68 -6.05
C ILE A 3 6.10 18.52 -7.25
N ASP A 4 6.73 18.33 -8.41
CA ASP A 4 6.40 19.01 -9.66
C ASP A 4 5.12 18.44 -10.29
N ARG A 5 4.46 19.23 -11.13
CA ARG A 5 3.16 18.89 -11.72
C ARG A 5 3.19 17.56 -12.49
N GLU A 6 4.25 17.34 -13.25
CA GLU A 6 4.45 16.11 -14.03
C GLU A 6 4.58 14.89 -13.13
N THR A 7 5.31 15.02 -12.00
CA THR A 7 5.46 13.97 -10.98
C THR A 7 4.13 13.66 -10.29
N PHE A 8 3.29 14.67 -10.01
CA PHE A 8 1.95 14.49 -9.46
C PHE A 8 1.01 13.73 -10.40
N GLU A 9 1.08 13.99 -11.71
CA GLU A 9 0.18 13.38 -12.70
C GLU A 9 0.59 11.95 -13.11
N ASN A 10 1.89 11.63 -13.05
CA ASN A 10 2.43 10.34 -13.50
C ASN A 10 2.74 9.35 -12.37
N THR A 11 2.70 9.78 -11.11
CA THR A 11 2.96 8.91 -9.96
C THR A 11 1.63 8.53 -9.32
N SER A 12 1.39 7.23 -9.09
CA SER A 12 0.19 6.79 -8.39
C SER A 12 0.19 7.33 -6.95
N GLU A 13 -1.00 7.56 -6.39
CA GLU A 13 -1.17 8.12 -5.04
C GLU A 13 -0.40 7.32 -3.97
N GLU A 14 -0.27 6.01 -4.20
CA GLU A 14 0.47 4.99 -3.45
C GLU A 14 1.99 5.23 -3.46
N GLU A 15 2.57 5.55 -4.61
CA GLU A 15 4.00 5.83 -4.74
C GLU A 15 4.38 7.22 -4.22
N LEU A 16 3.43 8.17 -4.23
CA LEU A 16 3.61 9.50 -3.66
C LEU A 16 3.56 9.51 -2.11
N THR A 17 3.06 8.44 -1.49
CA THR A 17 2.79 8.40 -0.04
C THR A 17 3.48 7.28 0.72
N GLY A 18 4.13 6.31 0.06
CA GLY A 18 4.59 5.08 0.70
C GLY A 18 3.39 4.17 1.03
N LEU A 19 3.63 3.05 1.73
CA LEU A 19 2.53 2.18 2.15
C LEU A 19 1.45 3.00 2.86
N SER A 20 0.18 2.83 2.47
CA SER A 20 -0.91 3.56 3.11
C SER A 20 -1.02 3.16 4.60
N VAL A 21 -1.61 4.01 5.45
CA VAL A 21 -1.81 3.68 6.88
C VAL A 21 -2.47 2.29 7.07
N PRO A 22 -3.54 1.91 6.32
CA PRO A 22 -4.05 0.54 6.32
C PRO A 22 -3.04 -0.54 5.97
N ASP A 23 -2.20 -0.32 4.96
CA ASP A 23 -1.24 -1.33 4.50
C ASP A 23 -0.09 -1.47 5.50
N GLN A 24 0.37 -0.38 6.11
CA GLN A 24 1.35 -0.42 7.20
C GLN A 24 0.82 -1.17 8.42
N VAL A 25 -0.43 -0.90 8.82
CA VAL A 25 -1.08 -1.58 9.95
C VAL A 25 -1.30 -3.06 9.65
N LEU A 26 -1.77 -3.39 8.45
CA LEU A 26 -1.98 -4.79 8.06
C LEU A 26 -0.65 -5.54 7.94
N GLY A 27 0.39 -4.93 7.36
CA GLY A 27 1.73 -5.49 7.28
C GLY A 27 2.33 -5.76 8.66
N PHE A 28 2.16 -4.84 9.61
CA PHE A 28 2.55 -5.06 11.00
C PHE A 28 1.83 -6.27 11.62
N LEU A 29 0.51 -6.36 11.48
CA LEU A 29 -0.27 -7.46 12.04
C LEU A 29 0.06 -8.80 11.36
N ALA A 30 0.31 -8.80 10.05
CA ALA A 30 0.69 -10.01 9.31
C ALA A 30 2.11 -10.48 9.64
N ALA A 31 3.03 -9.58 9.97
CA ALA A 31 4.36 -9.93 10.47
C ALA A 31 4.36 -10.48 11.92
N HIS A 32 3.26 -10.27 12.64
CA HIS A 32 3.03 -10.72 14.01
C HIS A 32 1.72 -11.53 14.12
N ASP A 33 1.54 -12.49 13.21
CA ASP A 33 0.34 -13.32 13.09
C ASP A 33 0.09 -14.22 14.32
N ASP A 34 1.10 -14.42 15.17
CA ASP A 34 1.01 -15.18 16.42
C ASP A 34 0.38 -14.39 17.58
N ARG A 35 0.07 -13.09 17.41
CA ARG A 35 -0.30 -12.18 18.51
C ARG A 35 -1.44 -11.22 18.14
N ALA A 36 -2.03 -10.65 19.18
CA ALA A 36 -3.00 -9.58 19.07
C ALA A 36 -2.53 -8.35 19.85
N PHE A 37 -2.83 -7.16 19.33
CA PHE A 37 -2.32 -5.89 19.86
C PHE A 37 -3.45 -4.88 20.07
N GLU A 38 -3.26 -3.96 21.01
CA GLU A 38 -4.14 -2.80 21.13
C GLU A 38 -3.79 -1.74 20.07
N ALA A 39 -4.76 -0.92 19.66
CA ALA A 39 -4.55 0.11 18.63
C ALA A 39 -3.40 1.09 18.99
N ARG A 40 -3.26 1.44 20.27
CA ARG A 40 -2.16 2.27 20.78
C ARG A 40 -0.78 1.60 20.67
N GLU A 41 -0.71 0.28 20.81
CA GLU A 41 0.54 -0.46 20.71
C GLU A 41 0.99 -0.55 19.26
N ILE A 42 0.04 -0.76 18.35
CA ILE A 42 0.27 -0.72 16.91
C ILE A 42 0.78 0.67 16.52
N ALA A 43 0.09 1.73 16.94
CA ALA A 43 0.47 3.12 16.66
C ALA A 43 1.89 3.45 17.15
N ALA A 44 2.26 3.00 18.35
CA ALA A 44 3.59 3.20 18.90
C ALA A 44 4.69 2.44 18.12
N GLN A 45 4.39 1.26 17.60
CA GLN A 45 5.36 0.44 16.86
C GLN A 45 5.50 0.83 15.39
N THR A 46 4.45 1.39 14.79
CA THR A 46 4.46 1.85 13.39
C THR A 46 4.77 3.34 13.25
N ASP A 47 4.95 4.08 14.35
CA ASP A 47 5.14 5.54 14.38
C ASP A 47 3.99 6.29 13.70
N LEU A 48 2.76 5.80 13.90
CA LEU A 48 1.53 6.36 13.30
C LEU A 48 0.65 7.01 14.38
N ASP A 49 -0.20 7.94 13.95
CA ASP A 49 -1.24 8.51 14.82
C ASP A 49 -2.27 7.44 15.24
N GLU A 50 -2.61 7.39 16.52
CA GLU A 50 -3.56 6.40 17.06
C GLU A 50 -4.96 6.51 16.45
N GLY A 51 -5.41 7.73 16.10
CA GLY A 51 -6.68 7.95 15.41
C GLY A 51 -6.65 7.45 13.96
N ALA A 52 -5.53 7.64 13.27
CA ALA A 52 -5.30 7.08 11.94
C ALA A 52 -5.28 5.54 11.98
N VAL A 53 -4.60 4.93 12.95
CA VAL A 53 -4.55 3.48 13.16
C VAL A 53 -5.95 2.93 13.47
N SER A 54 -6.71 3.57 14.36
CA SER A 54 -8.08 3.15 14.69
C SER A 54 -9.02 3.19 13.48
N THR A 55 -8.89 4.23 12.65
CA THR A 55 -9.64 4.36 11.39
C THR A 55 -9.23 3.27 10.39
N ALA A 56 -7.93 3.00 10.26
CA ALA A 56 -7.40 1.95 9.42
C ALA A 56 -7.89 0.56 9.84
N LEU A 57 -7.81 0.22 11.13
CA LEU A 57 -8.31 -1.04 11.69
C LEU A 57 -9.81 -1.23 11.43
N THR A 58 -10.60 -0.16 11.53
CA THR A 58 -12.04 -0.21 11.19
C THR A 58 -12.25 -0.55 9.72
N ARG A 59 -11.48 0.05 8.80
CA ARG A 59 -11.55 -0.24 7.36
C ARG A 59 -11.09 -1.65 7.03
N LEU A 60 -9.99 -2.10 7.64
CA LEU A 60 -9.48 -3.47 7.49
C LEU A 60 -10.50 -4.51 7.99
N LYS A 61 -11.20 -4.21 9.09
CA LYS A 61 -12.26 -5.06 9.64
C LYS A 61 -13.45 -5.20 8.69
N GLN A 62 -13.87 -4.10 8.06
CA GLN A 62 -14.95 -4.11 7.07
C GLN A 62 -14.62 -4.98 5.86
N ARG A 63 -13.32 -5.13 5.56
CA ARG A 63 -12.79 -6.01 4.51
C ARG A 63 -12.44 -7.41 5.02
N GLU A 64 -12.75 -7.71 6.29
CA GLU A 64 -12.47 -9.00 6.94
C GLU A 64 -10.97 -9.39 6.96
N LEU A 65 -10.07 -8.41 6.92
CA LEU A 65 -8.61 -8.63 6.92
C LEU A 65 -8.01 -8.71 8.31
N VAL A 66 -8.76 -8.27 9.33
CA VAL A 66 -8.33 -8.28 10.73
C VAL A 66 -9.47 -8.76 11.61
N GLU A 67 -9.11 -9.45 12.68
CA GLU A 67 -10.02 -9.89 13.73
C GLU A 67 -9.97 -8.93 14.92
N HIS A 68 -11.13 -8.65 15.51
CA HIS A 68 -11.23 -7.76 16.66
C HIS A 68 -11.92 -8.45 17.82
N LYS A 69 -11.23 -8.53 18.96
CA LYS A 69 -11.76 -9.11 20.19
C LYS A 69 -11.46 -8.23 21.39
N ALA A 70 -12.52 -7.75 22.02
CA ALA A 70 -12.45 -6.76 23.11
C ALA A 70 -11.74 -5.47 22.66
N THR A 71 -10.48 -5.28 23.05
CA THR A 71 -9.62 -4.15 22.66
C THR A 71 -8.49 -4.56 21.72
N TYR A 72 -8.35 -5.85 21.44
CA TYR A 72 -7.24 -6.44 20.73
C TYR A 72 -7.58 -6.70 19.26
N TRP A 73 -6.59 -6.50 18.41
CA TRP A 73 -6.63 -6.67 16.96
C TRP A 73 -5.56 -7.65 16.52
N ALA A 74 -5.90 -8.56 15.61
CA ALA A 74 -4.99 -9.51 14.99
C ALA A 74 -5.24 -9.58 13.49
N ALA A 75 -4.25 -10.02 12.71
CA ALA A 75 -4.49 -10.36 11.31
C ALA A 75 -5.47 -11.53 11.21
N THR A 76 -6.24 -11.60 10.12
CA THR A 76 -7.06 -12.78 9.85
C THR A 76 -6.19 -13.99 9.57
N THR A 77 -6.68 -15.18 9.95
CA THR A 77 -6.06 -16.47 9.59
C THR A 77 -6.39 -16.93 8.16
N ASP A 78 -7.25 -16.20 7.45
CA ASP A 78 -7.60 -16.48 6.06
C ASP A 78 -6.49 -15.97 5.12
N GLU A 79 -5.52 -16.84 4.86
CA GLU A 79 -4.40 -16.56 3.97
C GLU A 79 -4.88 -16.19 2.55
N GLU A 80 -5.94 -16.79 2.02
CA GLU A 80 -6.43 -16.52 0.66
C GLU A 80 -6.98 -15.09 0.55
N ARG A 81 -7.65 -14.60 1.60
CA ARG A 81 -8.12 -13.22 1.70
C ARG A 81 -6.97 -12.22 1.85
N LEU A 82 -5.96 -12.53 2.66
CA LEU A 82 -4.76 -11.70 2.80
C LEU A 82 -3.95 -11.64 1.49
N GLN A 83 -3.87 -12.75 0.76
CA GLN A 83 -3.21 -12.84 -0.55
C GLN A 83 -3.98 -12.11 -1.63
N SER A 84 -5.31 -12.08 -1.56
CA SER A 84 -6.13 -11.31 -2.50
C SER A 84 -5.96 -9.80 -2.30
N TYR A 85 -5.83 -9.37 -1.04
CA TYR A 85 -5.59 -7.96 -0.71
C TYR A 85 -4.16 -7.50 -1.07
N SER A 86 -3.16 -8.32 -0.75
CA SER A 86 -1.75 -8.08 -1.12
C SER A 86 -1.41 -8.56 -2.54
N GLY A 87 -2.37 -9.08 -3.31
CA GLY A 87 -2.09 -9.87 -4.51
C GLY A 87 -1.39 -9.11 -5.60
N TYR A 88 -1.71 -7.82 -5.75
CA TYR A 88 -1.02 -6.93 -6.67
C TYR A 88 0.40 -6.61 -6.23
N GLU A 89 0.59 -6.27 -4.95
CA GLU A 89 1.90 -5.94 -4.38
C GLU A 89 2.82 -7.17 -4.39
N ARG A 90 2.30 -8.34 -4.00
CA ARG A 90 3.03 -9.60 -3.95
C ARG A 90 3.33 -10.13 -5.34
N ALA A 91 2.42 -10.01 -6.30
CA ALA A 91 2.70 -10.32 -7.71
C ALA A 91 3.80 -9.41 -8.26
N THR A 92 3.70 -8.10 -8.00
CA THR A 92 4.71 -7.12 -8.39
C THR A 92 6.07 -7.41 -7.74
N ALA A 93 6.11 -7.76 -6.46
CA ALA A 93 7.33 -8.16 -5.76
C ALA A 93 7.95 -9.44 -6.37
N LEU A 94 7.13 -10.46 -6.67
CA LEU A 94 7.56 -11.69 -7.35
C LEU A 94 8.11 -11.41 -8.75
N PHE A 95 7.46 -10.53 -9.51
CA PHE A 95 7.94 -10.13 -10.83
C PHE A 95 9.23 -9.32 -10.74
N ASN A 96 9.35 -8.42 -9.77
CA ASN A 96 10.57 -7.64 -9.54
C ASN A 96 11.76 -8.52 -9.12
N GLU A 97 11.56 -9.56 -8.30
CA GLU A 97 12.64 -10.52 -8.00
C GLU A 97 13.12 -11.29 -9.24
N ARG A 98 12.20 -11.62 -10.16
CA ARG A 98 12.50 -12.43 -11.35
C ARG A 98 13.01 -11.62 -12.54
N LEU A 99 12.51 -10.41 -12.71
CA LEU A 99 12.73 -9.55 -13.88
C LEU A 99 13.58 -8.33 -13.55
N GLY A 100 13.89 -8.11 -12.27
CA GLY A 100 14.45 -6.87 -11.78
C GLY A 100 13.36 -5.83 -11.51
N THR A 101 13.59 -4.97 -10.52
CA THR A 101 12.71 -3.83 -10.25
C THR A 101 12.71 -2.87 -11.44
N GLU A 102 11.56 -2.38 -11.85
CA GLU A 102 11.46 -1.42 -12.95
C GLU A 102 12.33 -0.18 -12.72
N ASN A 103 13.18 0.12 -13.69
CA ASN A 103 13.98 1.32 -13.69
C ASN A 103 13.25 2.46 -14.42
N LYS A 104 12.53 3.27 -13.65
CA LYS A 104 11.76 4.40 -14.19
C LYS A 104 12.60 5.43 -14.96
N HIS A 105 13.90 5.54 -14.70
CA HIS A 105 14.77 6.47 -15.43
C HIS A 105 15.07 5.96 -16.84
N GLU A 106 15.37 4.67 -16.96
CA GLU A 106 15.58 3.99 -18.24
C GLU A 106 14.33 4.03 -19.11
N TRP A 107 13.16 3.77 -18.52
CA TRP A 107 11.88 3.85 -19.23
C TRP A 107 11.58 5.26 -19.75
N ARG A 108 11.95 6.30 -18.98
CA ARG A 108 11.81 7.70 -19.41
C ARG A 108 12.78 8.09 -20.51
N GLU A 109 14.01 7.58 -20.48
CA GLU A 109 14.98 7.81 -21.57
C GLU A 109 14.46 7.26 -22.90
N HIS A 110 13.77 6.13 -22.85
CA HIS A 110 13.18 5.47 -24.02
C HIS A 110 11.75 5.89 -24.33
N ALA A 111 11.14 6.76 -23.51
CA ALA A 111 9.79 7.25 -23.76
C ALA A 111 9.76 8.10 -25.04
N PRO A 112 8.70 7.99 -25.86
CA PRO A 112 8.52 8.86 -27.01
C PRO A 112 8.42 10.31 -26.56
N LYS A 113 9.06 11.21 -27.32
CA LYS A 113 9.04 12.66 -27.06
C LYS A 113 7.72 13.33 -27.48
N GLU A 114 6.88 12.59 -28.18
CA GLU A 114 5.58 13.06 -28.63
C GLU A 114 4.54 12.73 -27.55
N ASP A 115 3.68 13.70 -27.27
CA ASP A 115 2.57 13.48 -26.34
C ASP A 115 1.66 12.35 -26.81
N HIS A 116 1.10 11.64 -25.82
CA HIS A 116 0.18 10.54 -26.06
C HIS A 116 -0.97 11.02 -26.96
N PRO A 117 -1.42 10.22 -27.96
CA PRO A 117 -2.43 10.66 -28.93
C PRO A 117 -3.76 11.13 -28.33
N SER A 118 -4.08 10.72 -27.10
CA SER A 118 -5.27 11.18 -26.37
C SER A 118 -5.17 12.59 -25.79
N LEU A 119 -3.99 13.19 -25.80
CA LEU A 119 -3.72 14.58 -25.38
C LEU A 119 -3.61 15.53 -26.57
N ARG A 120 -3.74 15.00 -27.79
CA ARG A 120 -3.88 15.81 -29.00
C ARG A 120 -5.34 16.25 -29.05
N ASP A 121 -5.61 17.51 -28.76
CA ASP A 121 -6.94 18.09 -28.98
C ASP A 121 -7.32 17.83 -30.45
N GLU A 122 -8.49 17.24 -30.67
CA GLU A 122 -9.05 17.01 -32.00
C GLU A 122 -9.28 18.38 -32.67
N GLU A 123 -8.47 18.70 -33.68
CA GLU A 123 -8.65 19.86 -34.57
C GLU A 123 -9.88 19.69 -35.49
#